data_AF-A0A4Q3C2Y3-F1
#
_entry.id   AF-A0A4Q3C2Y3-F1
#
_cell.length_a   1.000
_cell.length_b   1.000
_cell.length_c   1.000
_cell.angle_alpha   90.00
_cell.angle_beta   90.00
_cell.angle_gamma   90.00
#
_symmetry.space_group_name_H-M   'P 1'
#
loop_
_entity.id
_entity.type
_entity.pdbx_description
1 polymer ?
#
loop_
_entity_poly.entity_id
_entity_poly.type
_entity_poly.pdbx_seq_one_letter_code
_entity_poly.pdbx_strand_id
1 'polypeptide(L)'
;MKLNLNIQPLNTWINKEGKQPLLIAGPCSAETEDQLVATAHLLAKTGKVSALRAGIWKPRTRPGEFEGIGSIGLEWLKRAKAETGLPTAVEVATAKHVEEALAAGVDILWV
;
A
#
# COMPACT_ATOMS: atom_id res chain seq x y z
N MET A 1 -18.56 17.11 19.19
CA MET A 1 -19.13 17.05 17.82
C MET A 1 -19.25 15.57 17.45
N LYS A 2 -20.45 15.05 17.14
CA LYS A 2 -20.58 13.66 16.66
C LYS A 2 -20.19 13.63 15.19
N LEU A 3 -19.11 12.94 14.86
CA LEU A 3 -18.72 12.68 13.47
C LEU A 3 -19.67 11.62 12.90
N ASN A 4 -20.48 12.00 11.91
CA ASN A 4 -21.28 11.06 11.13
C ASN A 4 -20.41 10.54 9.99
N LEU A 5 -19.77 9.38 10.21
CA LEU A 5 -18.93 8.75 9.19
C LEU A 5 -19.78 7.85 8.29
N ASN A 6 -19.61 7.99 6.98
CA ASN A 6 -20.14 7.05 6.00
C ASN A 6 -19.18 5.86 5.87
N ILE A 7 -19.35 4.83 6.71
CA ILE A 7 -18.50 3.64 6.72
C ILE A 7 -19.11 2.60 5.78
N GLN A 8 -18.40 2.31 4.69
CA GLN A 8 -18.79 1.24 3.77
C GLN A 8 -18.24 -0.11 4.25
N PRO A 9 -19.02 -1.21 4.18
CA PRO A 9 -18.52 -2.54 4.50
C PRO A 9 -17.36 -2.95 3.57
N LEU A 10 -16.37 -3.67 4.11
CA LEU A 10 -15.16 -4.06 3.36
C LEU A 10 -15.48 -4.79 2.04
N ASN A 11 -16.40 -5.75 2.10
CA ASN A 11 -16.84 -6.57 0.96
C ASN A 11 -17.56 -5.78 -0.15
N THR A 12 -17.85 -4.49 0.03
CA THR A 12 -18.41 -3.67 -1.06
C THR A 12 -17.37 -3.28 -2.10
N TRP A 13 -16.09 -3.21 -1.72
CA TRP A 13 -15.05 -2.67 -2.58
C TRP A 13 -13.81 -3.57 -2.70
N ILE A 14 -13.46 -4.33 -1.65
CA ILE A 14 -12.36 -5.29 -1.66
C ILE A 14 -12.82 -6.66 -1.15
N ASN A 15 -12.30 -7.75 -1.72
CA ASN A 15 -12.71 -9.12 -1.38
C ASN A 15 -14.24 -9.35 -1.47
N LYS A 16 -14.83 -8.97 -2.61
CA LYS A 16 -16.30 -8.89 -2.80
C LYS A 16 -17.04 -10.21 -2.56
N GLU A 17 -16.41 -11.34 -2.86
CA GLU A 17 -17.03 -12.65 -2.67
C GLU A 17 -17.01 -13.13 -1.22
N GLY A 18 -16.12 -12.59 -0.37
CA GLY A 18 -16.00 -12.97 1.05
C GLY A 18 -15.63 -14.43 1.31
N LYS A 19 -15.36 -15.23 0.26
CA LYS A 19 -15.03 -16.66 0.36
C LYS A 19 -13.58 -16.92 0.75
N GLN A 20 -12.70 -15.94 0.58
CA GLN A 20 -11.27 -16.07 0.86
C GLN A 20 -10.83 -15.01 1.88
N PRO A 21 -9.80 -15.29 2.69
CA PRO A 21 -9.23 -14.28 3.57
C PRO A 21 -8.67 -13.11 2.76
N LEU A 22 -8.76 -11.90 3.32
CA LEU A 22 -8.11 -10.72 2.75
C LEU A 22 -6.59 -10.92 2.83
N LEU A 23 -5.93 -11.03 1.68
CA LEU A 23 -4.48 -11.21 1.61
C LEU A 23 -3.81 -9.93 1.12
N ILE A 24 -3.12 -9.23 2.02
CA ILE A 24 -2.27 -8.08 1.70
C ILE A 24 -0.83 -8.58 1.70
N ALA A 25 -0.16 -8.52 0.54
CA ALA A 25 1.17 -9.09 0.36
C ALA A 25 2.07 -8.11 -0.39
N GLY A 26 3.39 -8.22 -0.15
CA GLY A 26 4.37 -7.35 -0.75
C GLY A 26 5.61 -7.17 0.13
N PRO A 27 6.64 -6.51 -0.43
CA PRO A 27 7.93 -6.39 0.23
C PRO A 27 7.83 -5.60 1.54
N CYS A 28 8.81 -5.80 2.42
CA CYS A 28 8.90 -5.01 3.64
C CYS A 28 9.08 -3.52 3.33
N SER A 29 9.99 -3.20 2.41
CA SER A 29 10.27 -1.84 1.97
C SER A 29 10.22 -1.79 0.44
N ALA A 30 9.85 -0.64 -0.12
CA ALA A 30 10.13 -0.35 -1.51
C ALA A 30 11.59 0.10 -1.63
N GLU A 31 12.46 -0.76 -2.16
CA GLU A 31 13.91 -0.48 -2.24
C GLU A 31 14.30 0.07 -3.61
N THR A 32 13.71 -0.48 -4.68
CA THR A 32 13.83 0.05 -6.05
C THR A 32 12.49 -0.05 -6.77
N GLU A 33 12.30 0.79 -7.78
CA GLU A 33 11.09 0.77 -8.61
C GLU A 33 10.90 -0.60 -9.29
N ASP A 34 11.96 -1.12 -9.92
CA ASP A 34 11.94 -2.41 -10.60
C ASP A 34 11.57 -3.55 -9.64
N GLN A 35 12.14 -3.56 -8.43
CA GLN A 35 11.84 -4.56 -7.42
C GLN A 35 10.36 -4.52 -7.03
N LEU A 36 9.82 -3.32 -6.78
CA LEU A 36 8.42 -3.16 -6.38
C LEU A 36 7.47 -3.56 -7.51
N VAL A 37 7.68 -3.06 -8.72
CA VAL A 37 6.82 -3.32 -9.89
C VAL A 37 6.88 -4.81 -10.28
N ALA A 38 8.07 -5.42 -10.31
CA ALA A 38 8.20 -6.85 -10.57
C ALA A 38 7.48 -7.70 -9.51
N THR A 39 7.58 -7.31 -8.23
CA THR A 39 6.85 -7.99 -7.14
C THR A 39 5.34 -7.89 -7.34
N ALA A 40 4.84 -6.71 -7.71
CA ALA A 40 3.42 -6.50 -7.99
C ALA A 40 2.91 -7.43 -9.09
N HIS A 41 3.64 -7.55 -10.21
CA HIS A 41 3.31 -8.45 -11.31
C HIS A 41 3.28 -9.92 -10.87
N LEU A 42 4.26 -10.36 -10.09
CA LEU A 42 4.31 -11.74 -9.58
C LEU A 42 3.13 -12.03 -8.66
N LEU A 43 2.78 -11.10 -7.75
CA LEU A 43 1.64 -11.25 -6.85
C LEU A 43 0.32 -11.25 -7.60
N ALA A 44 0.14 -10.36 -8.57
CA ALA A 44 -1.07 -10.27 -9.40
C ALA A 44 -1.32 -11.57 -10.18
N LYS A 45 -0.26 -12.16 -10.75
CA LYS A 45 -0.31 -13.44 -11.48
C LYS A 45 -0.82 -14.61 -10.62
N THR A 46 -0.71 -14.54 -9.30
CA THR A 46 -1.24 -15.60 -8.42
C THR A 46 -2.77 -15.62 -8.36
N GLY A 47 -3.42 -14.48 -8.63
CA GLY A 47 -4.87 -14.32 -8.47
C GLY A 47 -5.38 -14.40 -7.03
N LYS A 48 -4.49 -14.44 -6.02
CA LYS A 48 -4.84 -14.64 -4.60
C LYS A 48 -4.68 -13.38 -3.74
N VAL A 49 -3.88 -12.42 -4.20
CA VAL A 49 -3.54 -11.22 -3.45
C VAL A 49 -4.61 -10.15 -3.66
N SER A 50 -5.12 -9.60 -2.56
CA SER A 50 -6.17 -8.57 -2.57
C SER A 50 -5.60 -7.16 -2.69
N ALA A 51 -4.39 -6.94 -2.18
CA ALA A 51 -3.68 -5.66 -2.27
C ALA A 51 -2.16 -5.84 -2.18
N LEU A 52 -1.43 -4.99 -2.90
CA LEU A 52 0.02 -4.85 -2.79
C LEU A 52 0.37 -3.93 -1.62
N ARG A 53 1.21 -4.39 -0.69
CA ARG A 53 1.82 -3.50 0.32
C ARG A 53 3.29 -3.20 0.02
N ALA A 54 3.75 -2.02 0.41
CA ALA A 54 5.19 -1.74 0.54
C ALA A 54 5.44 -0.65 1.59
N GLY A 55 6.50 -0.82 2.38
CA GLY A 55 6.94 0.23 3.29
C GLY A 55 7.65 1.35 2.53
N ILE A 56 7.08 2.55 2.56
CA ILE A 56 7.63 3.76 1.92
C ILE A 56 8.54 4.52 2.88
N TRP A 57 8.09 4.64 4.13
CA TRP A 57 8.83 5.24 5.24
C TRP A 57 9.16 4.15 6.26
N LYS A 58 10.39 4.15 6.78
CA LYS A 58 10.83 3.21 7.82
C LYS A 58 11.24 3.98 9.06
N PRO A 59 10.49 3.91 10.17
CA PRO A 59 10.92 4.53 11.41
C PRO A 59 12.18 3.80 11.90
N ARG A 60 13.30 4.52 11.94
CA ARG A 60 14.58 4.00 12.47
C ARG A 60 14.89 4.67 13.78
N THR A 61 15.25 3.86 14.77
CA THR A 61 15.76 4.31 16.06
C THR A 61 17.29 4.43 16.07
N ARG A 62 17.96 3.84 15.07
CA ARG A 62 19.41 3.84 14.90
C ARG A 62 19.80 4.62 13.64
N PRO A 63 20.77 5.56 13.73
CA PRO A 63 21.28 6.27 12.56
C PRO A 63 21.99 5.33 11.57
N GLY A 64 21.96 5.68 10.28
CA GLY A 64 22.70 5.00 9.21
C GLY A 64 22.00 3.79 8.58
N GLU A 65 20.81 3.43 9.07
CA GLU A 65 19.96 2.39 8.47
C GLU A 65 19.11 2.96 7.33
N PHE A 66 18.67 2.11 6.39
CA PHE A 66 17.75 2.52 5.33
C PHE A 66 16.41 3.00 5.91
N GLU A 67 16.11 4.30 5.74
CA GLU A 67 14.93 4.98 6.28
C GLU A 67 13.67 4.82 5.41
N GLY A 68 13.73 3.95 4.40
CA GLY A 68 12.75 3.89 3.34
C GLY A 68 13.09 4.85 2.21
N ILE A 69 12.51 4.61 1.05
CA ILE A 69 12.75 5.44 -0.13
C ILE A 69 12.09 6.83 0.00
N GLY A 70 11.14 6.98 0.93
CA GLY A 70 10.38 8.22 1.11
C GLY A 70 9.37 8.43 -0.03
N SER A 71 8.81 9.63 -0.12
CA SER A 71 7.60 9.91 -0.89
C SER A 71 7.72 9.64 -2.40
N ILE A 72 8.94 9.56 -2.96
CA ILE A 72 9.15 9.12 -4.35
C ILE A 72 8.64 7.70 -4.62
N GLY A 73 8.67 6.81 -3.60
CA GLY A 73 8.14 5.45 -3.72
C GLY A 73 6.62 5.38 -3.91
N LEU A 74 5.89 6.47 -3.65
CA LEU A 74 4.46 6.54 -3.92
C LEU A 74 4.15 6.53 -5.43
N GLU A 75 5.00 7.15 -6.26
CA GLU A 75 4.84 7.08 -7.73
C GLU A 75 5.10 5.65 -8.24
N TRP A 76 5.99 4.90 -7.59
CA TRP A 76 6.21 3.50 -7.92
C TRP A 76 5.00 2.62 -7.60
N LEU A 77 4.34 2.86 -6.46
CA LEU A 77 3.09 2.18 -6.10
C LEU A 77 1.98 2.52 -7.09
N LYS A 78 1.85 3.79 -7.49
CA LYS A 78 0.90 4.24 -8.49
C LYS A 78 1.11 3.54 -9.83
N ARG A 79 2.36 3.40 -10.27
CA ARG A 79 2.74 2.62 -11.46
C ARG A 79 2.37 1.14 -11.30
N ALA A 80 2.76 0.51 -10.19
CA ALA A 80 2.44 -0.89 -9.91
C ALA A 80 0.92 -1.15 -9.94
N LYS A 81 0.13 -0.25 -9.35
CA LYS A 81 -1.34 -0.28 -9.40
C LYS A 81 -1.87 -0.16 -10.83
N ALA A 82 -1.36 0.81 -11.59
CA ALA A 82 -1.78 1.01 -12.98
C ALA A 82 -1.49 -0.21 -13.87
N GLU A 83 -0.35 -0.88 -13.65
CA GLU A 83 0.06 -2.03 -14.46
C GLU A 83 -0.62 -3.35 -14.05
N THR A 84 -0.99 -3.51 -12.77
CA THR A 84 -1.47 -4.80 -12.24
C THR A 84 -2.94 -4.80 -11.83
N GLY A 85 -3.52 -3.61 -11.63
CA GLY A 85 -4.85 -3.45 -11.05
C GLY A 85 -4.94 -3.76 -9.56
N LEU A 86 -3.84 -4.16 -8.90
CA LEU A 86 -3.84 -4.39 -7.46
C LEU A 86 -3.97 -3.06 -6.69
N PRO A 87 -4.94 -2.93 -5.77
CA PRO A 87 -4.95 -1.84 -4.81
C PRO A 87 -3.64 -1.79 -4.02
N THR A 88 -3.25 -0.59 -3.61
CA THR A 88 -1.99 -0.36 -2.89
C THR A 88 -2.23 -0.03 -1.43
N ALA A 89 -1.32 -0.50 -0.58
CA ALA A 89 -1.36 -0.29 0.86
C ALA A 89 -0.01 0.22 1.38
N VAL A 90 -0.03 1.22 2.27
CA VAL A 90 1.18 1.76 2.93
C VAL A 90 0.97 2.02 4.42
N GLU A 91 2.06 1.91 5.19
CA GLU A 91 2.13 2.38 6.57
C GLU A 91 2.24 3.90 6.60
N VAL A 92 1.48 4.54 7.48
CA VAL A 92 1.56 5.98 7.73
C VAL A 92 1.79 6.23 9.21
N ALA A 93 2.77 7.07 9.54
CA ALA A 93 3.17 7.36 10.92
C ALA A 93 2.99 8.83 11.30
N THR A 94 2.76 9.71 10.32
CA THR A 94 2.59 11.15 10.52
C THR A 94 1.44 11.68 9.66
N ALA A 95 0.88 12.83 10.02
CA ALA A 95 -0.16 13.50 9.22
C ALA A 95 0.33 13.77 7.78
N LYS A 96 1.59 14.15 7.61
CA LYS A 96 2.21 14.34 6.30
C LYS A 96 2.19 13.05 5.46
N HIS A 97 2.48 11.90 6.05
CA HIS A 97 2.43 10.62 5.32
C HIS A 97 1.02 10.30 4.83
N VAL A 98 0.01 10.60 5.65
CA VAL A 98 -1.41 10.46 5.27
C VAL A 98 -1.73 11.35 4.08
N GLU A 99 -1.38 12.63 4.15
CA GLU A 99 -1.62 13.61 3.07
C GLU A 99 -0.97 13.19 1.75
N GLU A 100 0.32 12.79 1.80
CA GLU A 100 1.05 12.36 0.61
C GLU A 100 0.50 11.05 0.02
N ALA A 101 0.18 10.07 0.86
CA ALA A 101 -0.37 8.79 0.40
C ALA A 101 -1.75 8.97 -0.25
N LEU A 102 -2.63 9.81 0.34
CA LEU A 102 -3.93 10.13 -0.23
C LEU A 102 -3.79 10.91 -1.55
N ALA A 103 -2.88 11.89 -1.61
CA ALA A 103 -2.62 12.65 -2.84
C ALA A 103 -2.08 11.76 -3.98
N ALA A 104 -1.31 10.73 -3.65
CA ALA A 104 -0.82 9.74 -4.60
C ALA A 104 -1.86 8.67 -5.00
N GLY A 105 -3.03 8.64 -4.34
CA GLY A 105 -4.10 7.69 -4.64
C GLY A 105 -3.88 6.29 -4.07
N VAL A 106 -3.17 6.18 -2.94
CA VAL A 106 -3.05 4.92 -2.19
C VAL A 106 -4.42 4.53 -1.61
N ASP A 107 -4.77 3.25 -1.73
CA ASP A 107 -6.12 2.76 -1.40
C ASP A 107 -6.30 2.43 0.09
N ILE A 108 -5.24 1.92 0.73
CA ILE A 108 -5.27 1.40 2.09
C ILE A 108 -4.13 2.04 2.88
N LEU A 109 -4.47 2.62 4.03
CA LEU A 109 -3.50 3.13 5.00
C LEU A 109 -3.58 2.25 6.26
N TRP A 110 -2.43 1.82 6.80
CA TRP A 110 -2.37 1.24 8.14
C TRP A 110 -1.51 2.11 9.06
N VAL A 111 -1.89 2.14 10.33
CA VAL A 111 -1.30 2.95 11.40
C VAL A 111 -0.66 2.02 12.43
#